data_AF-A0A349D8C9-F1
#
_entry.id   AF-A0A349D8C9-F1
#
_cell.length_a   1.000
_cell.length_b   1.000
_cell.length_c   1.000
_cell.angle_alpha   90.00
_cell.angle_beta   90.00
_cell.angle_gamma   90.00
#
_symmetry.space_group_name_H-M   'P 1'
#
loop_
_entity.id
_entity.type
_entity.pdbx_description
1 polymer ?
#
loop_
_entity_poly.entity_id
_entity_poly.type
_entity_poly.pdbx_seq_one_letter_code
_entity_poly.pdbx_strand_id
1 'polypeptide(L)' 'MKITLIQIGKTRPKYLEEGIADFEKRLGRFAKYEVITIQDVKGKYEPEELKKREEEKVLDVLG' A
#
# COMPACT_ATOMS: atom_id res chain seq x y z
N MET A 1 10.54 -16.61 2.72
CA MET A 1 10.73 -15.16 2.47
C MET A 1 9.42 -14.44 2.70
N LYS A 2 9.44 -13.24 3.31
CA LYS A 2 8.26 -12.39 3.51
C LYS A 2 8.34 -11.19 2.56
N ILE A 3 7.27 -10.92 1.83
CA ILE A 3 7.13 -9.76 0.95
C ILE A 3 6.00 -8.91 1.52
N THR A 4 6.29 -7.65 1.81
CA THR A 4 5.30 -6.69 2.30
C THR A 4 5.15 -5.57 1.27
N LEU A 5 3.96 -5.37 0.73
CA LEU A 5 3.60 -4.21 -0.07
C LEU A 5 3.08 -3.12 0.86
N ILE A 6 3.74 -1.97 0.87
CA ILE A 6 3.25 -0.77 1.56
C ILE A 6 2.73 0.20 0.49
N GLN A 7 1.48 0.61 0.63
CA GLN A 7 0.83 1.51 -0.32
C GLN A 7 0.03 2.59 0.40
N ILE A 8 -0.14 3.73 -0.27
CA ILE A 8 -0.98 4.83 0.18
C ILE A 8 -2.28 4.80 -0.61
N GLY A 9 -3.41 4.91 0.10
CA GLY A 9 -4.73 4.85 -0.49
C GLY A 9 -5.19 3.42 -0.81
N LYS A 10 -6.50 3.23 -0.89
CA LYS A 10 -7.10 1.94 -1.24
C LYS A 10 -7.35 1.86 -2.75
N THR A 11 -7.00 0.73 -3.35
CA THR A 11 -7.55 0.32 -4.65
C THR A 11 -9.06 0.13 -4.49
N ARG A 12 -9.85 0.76 -5.36
CA ARG A 12 -11.33 0.71 -5.33
C ARG A 12 -11.97 0.06 -6.56
N PRO A 13 -11.36 0.10 -7.76
CA PRO A 13 -11.94 -0.58 -8.90
C PRO A 13 -11.99 -2.10 -8.67
N LYS A 14 -13.20 -2.66 -8.64
CA LYS A 14 -13.44 -4.08 -8.34
C LYS A 14 -12.63 -5.03 -9.22
N TYR A 15 -12.50 -4.73 -10.52
CA TYR A 15 -11.72 -5.55 -11.44
C TYR A 15 -10.22 -5.60 -11.09
N LEU A 16 -9.68 -4.53 -10.49
CA LEU A 16 -8.30 -4.51 -10.02
C LEU A 16 -8.16 -5.31 -8.73
N GLU A 17 -9.09 -5.19 -7.79
CA GLU A 17 -9.09 -5.99 -6.56
C GLU A 17 -9.16 -7.49 -6.86
N GLU A 18 -10.03 -7.90 -7.79
CA GLU A 18 -10.14 -9.30 -8.23
C GLU A 18 -8.86 -9.78 -8.92
N GLY A 19 -8.28 -8.95 -9.79
CA GLY A 19 -7.00 -9.25 -10.43
C GLY A 19 -5.88 -9.45 -9.41
N ILE A 20 -5.72 -8.51 -8.47
CA ILE A 20 -4.71 -8.57 -7.41
C ILE A 20 -4.88 -9.88 -6.59
N ALA A 21 -6.10 -10.21 -6.17
CA ALA A 21 -6.38 -11.41 -5.39
C ALA A 21 -5.99 -12.71 -6.12
N ASP A 22 -6.12 -12.76 -7.45
CA ASP A 22 -5.68 -13.90 -8.26
C ASP A 22 -4.15 -14.05 -8.26
N PHE A 23 -3.41 -12.93 -8.34
CA PHE A 23 -1.95 -12.94 -8.23
C PHE A 23 -1.47 -13.27 -6.80
N GLU A 24 -2.11 -12.72 -5.77
CA GLU A 24 -1.78 -12.99 -4.36
C GLU A 24 -1.89 -14.47 -4.02
N LYS A 25 -2.96 -15.15 -4.49
CA LYS A 25 -3.14 -16.60 -4.32
C LYS A 25 -2.01 -17.41 -4.93
N ARG A 26 -1.52 -17.01 -6.10
CA ARG A 26 -0.36 -17.65 -6.75
C ARG A 26 0.93 -17.40 -5.95
N LEU A 27 1.13 -16.16 -5.49
CA LEU A 27 2.33 -15.74 -4.78
C LEU A 27 2.48 -16.42 -3.41
N GLY A 28 1.36 -16.70 -2.74
CA GLY A 28 1.32 -17.39 -1.44
C GLY A 28 2.00 -18.76 -1.41
N ARG A 29 2.20 -19.41 -2.57
CA ARG A 29 2.96 -20.67 -2.68
C ARG A 29 4.47 -20.49 -2.52
N PHE A 30 4.98 -19.28 -2.72
CA PHE A 30 6.41 -18.98 -2.77
C PHE A 30 6.87 -18.08 -1.62
N ALA A 31 6.01 -17.17 -1.17
CA ALA A 31 6.33 -16.22 -0.11
C ALA A 31 5.10 -15.86 0.71
N LYS A 32 5.31 -15.51 1.99
CA LYS A 32 4.28 -14.84 2.78
C LYS A 32 4.12 -13.44 2.22
N TYR A 33 2.96 -13.13 1.68
CA TYR A 33 2.63 -11.82 1.13
C TYR A 33 1.70 -11.07 2.09
N GLU A 34 1.99 -9.80 2.32
CA GLU A 34 1.22 -8.91 3.20
C GLU A 34 1.08 -7.55 2.53
N VAL A 35 -0.10 -6.94 2.64
CA VAL A 35 -0.36 -5.57 2.14
C VAL A 35 -0.69 -4.68 3.32
N ILE A 36 0.07 -3.62 3.49
CA ILE A 36 -0.22 -2.57 4.46
C ILE A 36 -0.68 -1.34 3.69
N THR A 37 -1.94 -0.96 3.91
CA THR A 37 -2.53 0.22 3.27
C THR A 37 -2.61 1.38 4.25
N ILE A 38 -1.90 2.45 3.93
CA ILE A 38 -1.86 3.70 4.66
C ILE A 38 -2.96 4.61 4.12
N GLN A 39 -3.66 5.31 5.00
CA GLN A 39 -4.66 6.29 4.56
C GLN A 39 -4.00 7.53 3.96
N ASP A 40 -4.58 8.04 2.87
CA ASP A 40 -4.19 9.29 2.23
C ASP A 40 -4.09 10.44 3.26
N VAL A 41 -3.12 11.34 3.06
CA VAL A 41 -3.02 12.57 3.85
C VAL A 41 -4.14 13.51 3.40
N LYS A 42 -5.08 13.79 4.31
CA LYS A 42 -6.19 14.71 4.05
C LYS A 42 -5.75 16.15 4.32
N GLY A 43 -6.02 17.05 3.37
CA GLY A 43 -5.82 18.48 3.55
C GLY A 43 -5.48 19.18 2.24
N LYS A 44 -5.49 20.52 2.25
CA LYS A 44 -4.93 21.33 1.16
C LYS A 44 -3.48 21.63 1.54
N TYR A 45 -2.57 20.79 1.07
CA TYR A 45 -1.14 20.98 1.21
C TYR A 45 -0.55 21.24 -0.17
N GLU A 46 0.56 21.96 -0.22
CA GLU A 46 1.38 22.00 -1.43
C GLU A 46 1.93 20.60 -1.73
N PRO A 47 2.14 20.23 -3.01
CA PRO A 47 2.54 18.87 -3.40
C PRO A 47 3.79 18.34 -2.68
N GLU A 48 4.78 19.20 -2.42
CA GLU A 48 5.99 18.81 -1.69
C GLU A 48 5.72 18.48 -0.22
N GLU A 49 4.84 19.25 0.43
CA GLU A 49 4.48 19.01 1.83
C GLU A 49 3.62 17.75 1.96
N LEU A 50 2.71 17.52 1.01
CA LEU A 50 1.93 16.29 0.93
C LEU A 50 2.85 15.06 0.86
N LYS A 51 3.84 15.09 -0.04
CA LYS A 51 4.80 14.00 -0.22
C LYS A 51 5.63 13.72 1.04
N LYS A 52 6.08 14.76 1.75
CA LYS A 52 6.81 14.60 3.03
C LYS A 52 5.96 13.93 4.10
N ARG A 53 4.70 14.35 4.24
CA ARG A 53 3.76 13.76 5.22
C ARG A 53 3.43 12.31 4.88
N GLU A 54 3.34 11.98 3.60
CA GLU A 54 3.17 10.61 3.11
C GLU A 54 4.40 9.75 3.39
N GLU A 55 5.60 10.29 3.18
CA GLU A 55 6.87 9.64 3.51
C GLU A 55 6.97 9.31 5.01
N GLU A 56 6.66 10.27 5.89
CA GLU A 56 6.64 10.03 7.35
C GLU A 56 5.74 8.85 7.72
N LYS A 57 4.52 8.79 7.18
CA LYS A 57 3.60 7.67 7.43
C LYS A 57 4.14 6.33 6.94
N VAL A 58 4.87 6.31 5.83
CA VAL A 58 5.48 5.07 5.31
C VAL A 58 6.61 4.62 6.24
N LEU A 59 7.44 5.55 6.72
CA LEU A 59 8.51 5.27 7.68
C LEU A 59 7.97 4.74 9.01
N ASP A 60 6.86 5.29 9.51
CA ASP A 60 6.20 4.82 10.74
C ASP A 60 5.76 3.35 10.69
N VAL A 61 5.45 2.84 9.50
CA VAL A 61 5.03 1.44 9.28
C VAL A 61 6.23 0.50 9.11
N LEU A 62 7.38 1.04 8.68
CA LEU A 62 8.62 0.30 8.51
C LEU A 62 9.43 0.16 9.82
N GLY A 63 9.16 1.03 10.80
CA GLY A 63 9.82 1.07 12.12
C GLY A 63 9.45 -0.06 13.06
#